data_AF-A0A1B7YC83-F1
#
_entry.id   AF-A0A1B7YC83-F1
#
_cell.length_a   1.000
_cell.length_b   1.000
_cell.length_c   1.000
_cell.angle_alpha   90.00
_cell.angle_beta   90.00
_cell.angle_gamma   90.00
#
_symmetry.space_group_name_H-M   'P 1'
#
loop_
_entity.id
_entity.type
_entity.pdbx_description
1 polymer ?
#
loop_
_entity_poly.entity_id
_entity_poly.type
_entity_poly.pdbx_seq_one_letter_code
_entity_poly.pdbx_strand_id
1 'polypeptide(L)'
;MNRRAEEPMTLSDGTFLPKGTLLTVATHNTRDPALWGPSPERFDGHRFLRMRERPGHENRWQFISTSPEFLAFGHGMHACPGRFFASNEIKIVLAHLVMNYDWRVVGETPPGSMFASRFVPDPKTVVECMMMMSQLGKQDI
;
A
#
# COMPACT_ATOMS: atom_id res chain seq x y z
N MET A 1 10.92 0.05 8.31
CA MET A 1 12.31 0.28 7.90
C MET A 1 13.11 0.43 9.17
N ASN A 2 14.00 -0.52 9.47
CA ASN A 2 14.74 -0.51 10.73
C ASN A 2 16.18 -0.06 10.46
N ARG A 3 16.75 0.74 11.35
CA ARG A 3 18.15 1.15 11.36
C ARG A 3 18.76 0.89 12.72
N ARG A 4 20.08 0.80 12.77
CA ARG A 4 20.85 0.73 14.00
C ARG A 4 21.88 1.85 13.96
N ALA A 5 21.99 2.61 15.05
CA ALA A 5 23.10 3.54 15.21
C ALA A 5 24.40 2.73 15.37
N GLU A 6 25.32 2.81 14.42
CA GLU A 6 26.59 2.09 14.49
C GLU A 6 27.61 2.79 15.40
N GLU A 7 27.41 4.10 15.60
CA GLU A 7 28.19 4.99 16.46
C GLU A 7 27.24 5.96 17.19
N PRO A 8 27.66 6.56 18.32
CA PRO A 8 26.87 7.58 18.98
C PRO A 8 26.68 8.80 18.07
N MET A 9 25.45 9.31 17.95
CA MET A 9 25.17 10.47 17.11
C MET A 9 24.03 11.33 17.66
N THR A 10 24.00 12.60 17.29
CA THR A 10 22.89 13.51 17.59
C THR A 10 22.14 13.83 16.29
N LEU A 11 20.82 13.62 16.30
CA LEU A 11 19.96 13.97 15.16
C LEU A 11 19.81 15.50 15.03
N SER A 12 19.32 15.96 13.88
CA SER A 12 19.13 17.40 13.61
C SER A 12 18.16 18.09 14.57
N ASP A 13 17.29 17.34 15.25
CA ASP A 13 16.35 17.83 16.26
C ASP A 13 16.96 17.85 17.68
N GLY A 14 18.24 17.50 17.82
CA GLY A 14 18.94 17.44 19.11
C GLY A 14 18.82 16.10 19.83
N THR A 15 18.08 15.12 19.31
CA THR A 15 17.94 13.80 19.93
C THR A 15 19.27 13.04 19.88
N PHE A 16 19.83 12.71 21.05
CA PHE A 16 21.04 11.89 21.14
C PHE A 16 20.72 10.39 21.07
N LEU A 17 21.46 9.67 20.23
CA LEU A 17 21.34 8.25 19.98
C LEU A 17 22.63 7.54 20.41
N PRO A 18 22.62 6.74 21.48
CA PRO A 18 23.74 5.87 21.82
C PRO A 18 24.00 4.84 20.71
N LYS A 19 25.26 4.39 20.60
CA LYS A 19 25.63 3.25 19.74
C LYS A 19 24.75 2.04 20.06
N GLY A 20 24.27 1.39 19.02
CA GLY A 20 23.42 0.20 19.08
C GLY A 20 21.93 0.49 19.21
N THR A 21 21.51 1.76 19.30
CA THR A 21 20.09 2.14 19.31
C THR A 21 19.41 1.65 18.04
N LEU A 22 18.28 0.95 18.18
CA LEU A 22 17.43 0.55 17.07
C LEU A 22 16.40 1.63 16.78
N LEU A 23 16.34 2.06 15.53
CA LEU A 23 15.40 3.05 15.05
C LEU A 23 14.41 2.40 14.08
N THR A 24 13.17 2.84 14.15
CA THR A 24 12.12 2.49 13.19
C THR A 24 11.35 3.75 12.82
N VAL A 25 10.81 3.77 11.60
CA VAL A 25 9.93 4.86 11.15
C VAL A 25 8.50 4.47 11.49
N ALA A 26 7.84 5.31 12.28
CA ALA A 26 6.43 5.15 12.58
C ALA A 26 5.58 5.48 11.34
N THR A 27 4.68 4.58 10.95
CA THR A 27 3.83 4.72 9.77
C THR A 27 2.42 5.23 10.11
N HIS A 28 2.27 5.92 11.25
CA HIS A 28 0.99 6.50 11.68
C HIS A 28 0.47 7.54 10.68
N ASN A 29 1.39 8.20 9.95
CA ASN A 29 1.08 9.15 8.89
C ASN A 29 0.20 8.55 7.78
N THR A 30 0.18 7.23 7.58
CA THR A 30 -0.71 6.55 6.61
C THR A 30 -2.21 6.76 6.87
N ARG A 31 -2.56 7.21 8.09
CA ARG A 31 -3.93 7.53 8.50
C ARG A 31 -4.10 8.98 8.92
N ASP A 32 -3.16 9.86 8.59
CA ASP A 32 -3.23 11.28 8.96
C ASP A 32 -4.26 12.02 8.07
N PRO A 33 -5.34 12.60 8.64
CA PRO A 33 -6.30 13.38 7.88
C PRO A 33 -5.67 14.62 7.21
N ALA A 34 -4.60 15.18 7.76
CA ALA A 34 -3.91 16.32 7.17
C ALA A 34 -3.23 15.96 5.83
N LEU A 35 -2.77 14.71 5.69
CA LEU A 35 -2.13 14.23 4.47
C LEU A 35 -3.14 13.66 3.47
N TRP A 36 -4.14 12.91 3.96
CA TRP A 36 -5.01 12.12 3.09
C TRP A 36 -6.43 12.67 2.95
N GLY A 37 -6.80 13.72 3.70
CA GLY A 37 -8.16 14.27 3.72
C GLY A 37 -9.03 13.69 4.85
N PRO A 38 -10.31 14.07 4.95
CA PRO A 38 -11.13 13.92 6.16
C PRO A 38 -11.49 12.47 6.57
N SER A 39 -11.27 11.49 5.70
CA SER A 39 -11.57 10.08 5.99
C SER A 39 -10.43 9.17 5.54
N PRO A 40 -9.24 9.27 6.14
CA PRO A 40 -8.05 8.49 5.76
C PRO A 40 -8.24 6.97 5.96
N GLU A 41 -9.10 6.57 6.90
CA GLU A 41 -9.44 5.19 7.20
C GLU A 41 -10.38 4.54 6.20
N ARG A 42 -11.06 5.33 5.36
CA ARG A 42 -11.98 4.83 4.33
C ARG A 42 -11.25 4.55 3.02
N PHE A 43 -11.53 3.39 2.43
CA PHE A 43 -11.07 3.11 1.07
C PHE A 43 -11.73 4.08 0.08
N ASP A 44 -10.89 4.74 -0.73
CA ASP A 44 -11.32 5.66 -1.78
C ASP A 44 -10.44 5.41 -3.00
N GLY A 45 -10.98 4.69 -3.98
CA GLY A 45 -10.27 4.31 -5.20
C GLY A 45 -9.83 5.50 -6.06
N HIS A 46 -10.43 6.68 -5.87
CA HIS A 46 -10.11 7.89 -6.63
C HIS A 46 -9.19 8.86 -5.86
N ARG A 47 -8.82 8.56 -4.61
CA ARG A 47 -7.99 9.45 -3.77
C ARG A 47 -6.72 9.90 -4.49
N PHE A 48 -5.91 8.94 -4.94
CA PHE A 48 -4.64 9.22 -5.61
C PHE A 48 -4.80 9.74 -7.05
N LEU A 49 -5.96 9.49 -7.69
CA LEU A 49 -6.29 10.15 -8.96
C LEU A 49 -6.44 11.65 -8.75
N ARG A 50 -7.32 12.07 -7.83
CA ARG A 50 -7.56 13.49 -7.52
C ARG A 50 -6.33 14.21 -7.00
N MET A 51 -5.44 13.52 -6.29
CA MET A 51 -4.17 14.12 -5.85
C MET A 51 -3.22 14.40 -7.01
N ARG A 52 -3.25 13.63 -8.10
CA ARG A 52 -2.42 13.85 -9.31
C ARG A 52 -2.98 14.93 -10.23
N GLU A 53 -4.28 15.23 -10.13
CA GLU A 53 -4.92 16.32 -10.89
C GLU A 53 -4.52 17.71 -10.38
N ARG A 54 -3.89 17.80 -9.20
CA ARG A 54 -3.34 19.06 -8.69
C ARG A 54 -2.11 19.45 -9.51
N PRO A 55 -2.01 20.71 -9.98
CA PRO A 55 -0.84 21.17 -10.71
C PRO A 55 0.46 20.90 -9.94
N GLY A 56 1.45 20.28 -10.61
CA GLY A 56 2.74 19.91 -10.03
C GLY A 56 2.77 18.57 -9.28
N HIS A 57 1.66 17.84 -9.24
CA HIS A 57 1.57 16.53 -8.57
C HIS A 57 1.37 15.33 -9.52
N GLU A 58 1.45 15.56 -10.83
CA GLU A 58 1.10 14.61 -11.90
C GLU A 58 1.85 13.28 -11.74
N ASN A 59 3.10 13.34 -11.27
CA ASN A 59 3.98 12.19 -11.08
C ASN A 59 4.21 11.81 -9.60
N ARG A 60 3.72 12.60 -8.65
CA ARG A 60 4.04 12.43 -7.22
C ARG A 60 3.33 11.23 -6.59
N TRP A 61 2.08 10.97 -6.98
CA TRP A 61 1.20 10.01 -6.32
C TRP A 61 0.89 8.78 -7.17
N GLN A 62 1.85 8.34 -7.97
CA GLN A 62 1.76 7.09 -8.71
C GLN A 62 1.91 5.91 -7.74
N PHE A 63 1.39 4.73 -8.10
CA PHE A 63 1.44 3.55 -7.23
C PHE A 63 2.86 3.16 -6.80
N ILE A 64 3.84 3.39 -7.69
CA ILE A 64 5.27 3.12 -7.47
C ILE A 64 6.03 4.26 -6.78
N SER A 65 5.38 5.42 -6.58
CA SER A 65 6.03 6.58 -6.00
C SER A 65 6.32 6.32 -4.53
N THR A 66 7.48 6.78 -4.08
CA THR A 66 7.87 6.74 -2.67
C THR A 66 8.11 8.15 -2.19
N SER A 67 7.69 8.45 -0.97
CA SER A 67 7.98 9.73 -0.33
C SER A 67 8.02 9.56 1.19
N PRO A 68 8.48 10.56 1.95
CA PRO A 68 8.35 10.54 3.42
C PRO A 68 6.90 10.40 3.88
N GLU A 69 5.93 10.89 3.09
CA GLU A 69 4.50 10.73 3.36
C GLU A 69 3.97 9.34 3.00
N PHE A 70 4.53 8.68 1.97
CA PHE A 70 4.04 7.40 1.47
C PHE A 70 5.15 6.33 1.41
N LEU A 71 5.11 5.43 2.40
CA LEU A 71 6.19 4.46 2.68
C LEU A 71 5.86 3.01 2.33
N ALA A 72 4.84 2.76 1.50
CA ALA A 72 4.39 1.40 1.15
C ALA A 72 5.50 0.53 0.55
N PHE A 73 6.39 1.13 -0.23
CA PHE A 73 7.58 0.49 -0.80
C PHE A 73 8.88 0.94 -0.11
N GLY A 74 8.82 1.51 1.10
CA GLY A 74 9.97 2.19 1.72
C GLY A 74 10.34 3.49 1.00
N HIS A 75 11.46 4.12 1.38
CA HIS A 75 11.92 5.37 0.78
C HIS A 75 13.45 5.53 0.86
N GLY A 76 14.00 6.42 0.02
CA GLY A 76 15.44 6.68 -0.07
C GLY A 76 16.24 5.49 -0.58
N MET A 77 17.47 5.31 -0.07
CA MET A 77 18.38 4.21 -0.46
C MET A 77 17.82 2.80 -0.25
N HIS A 78 16.79 2.66 0.61
CA HIS A 78 16.17 1.38 0.91
C HIS A 78 14.73 1.28 0.39
N ALA A 79 14.36 2.13 -0.58
CA ALA A 79 13.15 1.91 -1.34
C ALA A 79 13.22 0.55 -2.05
N CYS A 80 12.09 -0.16 -2.10
CA CYS A 80 11.98 -1.47 -2.71
C CYS A 80 12.42 -1.39 -4.19
N PRO A 81 13.47 -2.13 -4.59
CA PRO A 81 13.92 -2.13 -5.97
C PRO A 81 12.89 -2.80 -6.89
N GLY A 82 12.13 -3.77 -6.37
CA GLY A 82 11.10 -4.51 -7.11
C GLY A 82 9.76 -3.78 -7.28
N ARG A 83 9.59 -2.55 -6.78
CA ARG A 83 8.28 -1.87 -6.78
C ARG A 83 7.66 -1.68 -8.17
N PHE A 84 8.49 -1.51 -9.20
CA PHE A 84 8.04 -1.37 -10.58
C PHE A 84 7.46 -2.68 -11.11
N PHE A 85 8.19 -3.78 -10.87
CA PHE A 85 7.78 -5.12 -11.22
C PHE A 85 6.50 -5.52 -10.48
N ALA A 86 6.50 -5.39 -9.16
CA ALA A 86 5.33 -5.68 -8.33
C ALA A 86 4.10 -4.85 -8.74
N SER A 87 4.28 -3.57 -9.08
CA SER A 87 3.19 -2.74 -9.60
C SER A 87 2.57 -3.30 -10.87
N ASN A 88 3.39 -3.79 -11.81
CA ASN A 88 2.90 -4.34 -13.06
C ASN A 88 2.20 -5.69 -12.84
N GLU A 89 2.78 -6.58 -12.03
CA GLU A 89 2.14 -7.86 -11.69
C GLU A 89 0.79 -7.65 -11.00
N ILE A 90 0.71 -6.76 -10.01
CA ILE A 90 -0.54 -6.45 -9.30
C ILE A 90 -1.60 -5.95 -10.28
N LYS A 91 -1.22 -5.06 -11.21
CA LYS A 91 -2.16 -4.55 -12.23
C LYS A 91 -2.63 -5.64 -13.18
N ILE A 92 -1.74 -6.54 -13.61
CA ILE A 92 -2.08 -7.67 -14.49
C ILE A 92 -3.05 -8.61 -13.77
N VAL A 93 -2.73 -9.01 -12.54
CA VAL A 93 -3.61 -9.85 -11.72
C VAL A 93 -4.95 -9.16 -11.54
N LEU A 94 -4.98 -7.89 -11.11
CA LEU A 94 -6.24 -7.17 -10.91
C LEU A 94 -7.06 -7.05 -12.20
N ALA A 95 -6.43 -6.73 -13.33
CA ALA A 95 -7.10 -6.68 -14.63
C ALA A 95 -7.68 -8.05 -14.99
N HIS A 96 -6.93 -9.13 -14.80
CA HIS A 96 -7.42 -10.48 -15.04
C HIS A 96 -8.62 -10.82 -14.14
N LEU A 97 -8.55 -10.49 -12.85
CA LEU A 97 -9.63 -10.74 -11.89
C LEU A 97 -10.91 -9.95 -12.23
N VAL A 98 -10.79 -8.67 -12.58
CA VAL A 98 -11.94 -7.80 -12.89
C VAL A 98 -12.57 -8.13 -14.26
N MET A 99 -11.76 -8.51 -15.25
CA MET A 99 -12.25 -8.76 -16.61
C MET A 99 -12.82 -10.17 -16.83
N ASN A 100 -12.53 -11.12 -15.93
CA ASN A 100 -12.86 -12.53 -16.14
C ASN A 100 -13.74 -13.15 -15.04
N TYR A 101 -13.94 -12.48 -13.90
CA TYR A 101 -14.67 -13.04 -12.77
C TYR A 101 -15.71 -12.07 -12.23
N ASP A 102 -16.89 -12.62 -11.90
CA ASP A 102 -17.90 -11.96 -11.07
C ASP A 102 -17.63 -12.28 -9.60
N TRP A 103 -17.84 -11.29 -8.72
CA TRP A 103 -17.44 -11.36 -7.31
C TRP A 103 -18.64 -11.16 -6.39
N ARG A 104 -18.72 -11.96 -5.33
CA ARG A 104 -19.71 -11.81 -4.25
C ARG A 104 -19.05 -12.04 -2.90
N VAL A 105 -19.25 -11.10 -1.97
CA VAL A 105 -18.89 -11.30 -0.56
C VAL A 105 -19.92 -12.22 0.08
N VAL A 106 -19.47 -13.27 0.76
CA VAL A 106 -20.35 -14.21 1.46
C VAL A 106 -20.26 -13.94 2.95
N GLY A 107 -21.42 -13.82 3.61
CA GLY A 107 -21.50 -13.57 5.04
C GLY A 107 -21.32 -12.09 5.40
N GLU A 108 -20.77 -11.83 6.58
CA GLU A 108 -20.60 -10.48 7.11
C GLU A 108 -19.37 -9.76 6.50
N THR A 109 -19.36 -8.43 6.63
CA THR A 109 -18.19 -7.64 6.23
C THR A 109 -16.98 -8.06 7.08
N PRO A 110 -15.82 -8.34 6.45
CA PRO A 110 -14.63 -8.74 7.18
C PRO A 110 -14.25 -7.72 8.26
N PRO A 111 -13.77 -8.17 9.44
CA PRO A 111 -13.19 -7.25 10.41
C PRO A 111 -11.96 -6.56 9.84
N GLY A 112 -11.58 -5.43 10.45
CA GLY A 112 -10.43 -4.66 10.00
C GLY A 112 -9.16 -5.50 9.92
N SER A 113 -8.51 -5.50 8.76
CA SER A 113 -7.33 -6.34 8.47
C SER A 113 -6.04 -5.89 9.16
N MET A 114 -6.07 -5.07 10.21
CA MET A 114 -4.84 -4.55 10.82
C MET A 114 -4.47 -5.33 12.08
N PHE A 115 -3.38 -6.09 12.02
CA PHE A 115 -2.78 -6.75 13.17
C PHE A 115 -1.40 -6.16 13.45
N ALA A 116 -1.25 -5.50 14.60
CA ALA A 116 -0.08 -4.67 14.91
C ALA A 116 0.23 -3.69 13.76
N SER A 117 1.40 -3.80 13.14
CA SER A 117 1.82 -2.96 12.01
C SER A 117 1.66 -3.63 10.64
N ARG A 118 0.81 -4.66 10.51
CA ARG A 118 0.62 -5.42 9.27
C ARG A 118 -0.84 -5.42 8.85
N PHE A 119 -1.07 -5.29 7.55
CA PHE A 119 -2.36 -5.59 6.96
C PHE A 119 -2.42 -7.09 6.65
N VAL A 120 -3.19 -7.83 7.43
CA VAL A 120 -3.44 -9.26 7.29
C VAL A 120 -4.95 -9.44 7.11
N PRO A 121 -5.43 -9.86 5.92
CA PRO A 121 -6.82 -10.21 5.74
C PRO A 121 -7.24 -11.28 6.75
N ASP A 122 -8.48 -11.22 7.25
CA ASP A 122 -8.98 -12.28 8.12
C ASP A 122 -9.07 -13.59 7.32
N PRO A 123 -8.33 -14.64 7.70
CA PRO A 123 -8.30 -15.90 6.95
C PRO A 123 -9.65 -16.64 6.95
N LYS A 124 -10.62 -16.21 7.76
CA LYS A 124 -11.99 -16.75 7.77
C LYS A 124 -12.93 -16.05 6.79
N THR A 125 -12.49 -14.93 6.20
CA THR A 125 -13.29 -14.23 5.19
C THR A 125 -13.40 -15.09 3.94
N VAL A 126 -14.63 -15.31 3.48
CA VAL A 126 -14.90 -16.04 2.24
C VAL A 126 -15.40 -15.06 1.17
N VAL A 127 -14.75 -15.09 0.02
CA VAL A 127 -15.18 -14.37 -1.19
C VAL A 127 -15.47 -15.41 -2.25
N GLU A 128 -16.67 -15.37 -2.81
CA GLU A 128 -17.00 -16.17 -3.98
C GLU A 128 -16.58 -15.41 -5.23
N CYS A 129 -15.94 -16.13 -6.14
CA CYS A 129 -15.69 -15.66 -7.49
C CYS A 129 -16.19 -16.72 -8.49
N MET A 130 -16.85 -16.26 -9.54
CA MET A 130 -17.33 -17.13 -10.61
C MET A 130 -16.76 -16.62 -11.93
N MET A 131 -16.17 -17.52 -12.72
CA MET A 131 -15.67 -17.16 -14.04
C MET A 131 -16.84 -16.78 -14.93
N MET A 132 -16.74 -15.61 -15.57
CA MET A 132 -17.78 -15.09 -16.44
C MET A 132 -17.99 -16.04 -17.63
N MET A 133 -19.25 -16.22 -18.04
CA MET A 133 -19.59 -17.11 -19.17
C MET A 133 -18.91 -16.70 -20.48
N SER A 134 -18.64 -15.40 -20.66
CA SER A 134 -17.89 -14.87 -21.81
C SER A 134 -16.43 -15.36 -21.91
N GLN A 135 -15.91 -16.00 -20.86
CA GLN A 135 -14.56 -16.55 -20.79
C GLN A 135 -14.53 -18.09 -20.88
N LEU A 136 -15.66 -18.77 -20.60
CA LEU A 136 -15.75 -20.25 -20.59
C LEU A 136 -15.54 -20.90 -21.97
N GLY A 137 -15.50 -20.12 -23.05
CA GLY A 137 -15.28 -20.58 -24.42
C GLY A 137 -13.94 -20.15 -25.06
N LYS A 138 -12.99 -19.59 -24.29
CA LYS A 138 -11.68 -19.13 -24.81
C LYS A 138 -10.53 -20.10 -24.55
N GLN A 139 -10.82 -21.37 -24.27
CA GLN A 139 -9.80 -22.41 -24.29
C GLN A 139 -9.52 -22.80 -25.75
N ASP A 140 -8.25 -22.69 -26.13
CA ASP A 140 -7.59 -23.14 -27.37
C ASP A 140 -7.77 -22.30 -28.66
N ILE A 141 -6.83 -21.37 -28.88
CA ILE A 141 -6.09 -21.20 -30.14
C ILE A 141 -4.61 -21.00 -29.80
#